data_AF-A0A011NNU0-F1
#
_entry.id   AF-A0A011NNU0-F1
#
_cell.length_a   1.000
_cell.length_b   1.000
_cell.length_c   1.000
_cell.angle_alpha   90.00
_cell.angle_beta   90.00
_cell.angle_gamma   90.00
#
_symmetry.space_group_name_H-M   'P 1'
#
loop_
_entity.id
_entity.type
_entity.pdbx_description
1 polymer ?
#
loop_
_entity_poly.entity_id
_entity_poly.type
_entity_poly.pdbx_seq_one_letter_code
_entity_poly.pdbx_strand_id
1 'polypeptide(L)'
;MSDESEKSNTFEVLCGLTLAVLAAVLAINDLGAGKYGDDEIIAHNQKANAFDWFQAKGIKQSLVEGQRDMLRILIESRVIPPESEARMGTLMATLDNDIARYKKERKEILLGSAAVGQENWVLEEDGKLGAVKGAREWEAEAKMLGAAGDTFDIATFFLQVCLVMGAVSLILKGKRMRNIFYGLMVVLGGTGAVFSVMAYTQAGAFG
;
A
#
# COMPACT_ATOMS: atom_id res chain seq x y z
N MET A 1 -38.19 22.32 41.79
CA MET A 1 -38.70 21.40 40.74
C MET A 1 -38.46 21.93 39.32
N SER A 2 -38.47 23.25 39.10
CA SER A 2 -38.17 23.91 37.80
C SER A 2 -36.70 23.81 37.38
N ASP A 3 -35.77 23.99 38.31
CA ASP A 3 -34.31 24.04 38.05
C ASP A 3 -33.69 22.73 37.55
N GLU A 4 -34.32 21.59 37.84
CA GLU A 4 -33.81 20.25 37.49
C GLU A 4 -34.22 19.82 36.07
N SER A 5 -35.35 20.34 35.59
CA SER A 5 -35.87 20.13 34.24
C SER A 5 -35.08 20.94 33.20
N GLU A 6 -34.78 22.22 33.47
CA GLU A 6 -33.96 23.03 32.56
C GLU A 6 -32.55 22.43 32.38
N LYS A 7 -31.91 21.98 33.47
CA LYS A 7 -30.57 21.38 33.44
C LYS A 7 -30.53 20.03 32.70
N SER A 8 -31.63 19.27 32.66
CA SER A 8 -31.67 18.04 31.86
C SER A 8 -31.77 18.35 30.37
N ASN A 9 -32.59 19.35 30.01
CA ASN A 9 -32.77 19.76 28.62
C ASN A 9 -31.47 20.34 28.02
N THR A 10 -30.73 21.17 28.77
CA THR A 10 -29.42 21.66 28.34
C THR A 10 -28.40 20.54 28.15
N PHE A 11 -28.42 19.51 29.02
CA PHE A 11 -27.54 18.35 28.90
C PHE A 11 -27.84 17.53 27.64
N GLU A 12 -29.13 17.27 27.36
CA GLU A 12 -29.54 16.50 26.18
C GLU A 12 -29.12 17.20 24.88
N VAL A 13 -29.30 18.52 24.80
CA VAL A 13 -28.84 19.32 23.66
C VAL A 13 -27.31 19.28 23.53
N LEU A 14 -26.57 19.46 24.62
CA LEU A 14 -25.10 19.42 24.61
C LEU A 14 -24.58 18.04 24.18
N CYS A 15 -25.14 16.98 24.75
CA CYS A 15 -24.76 15.60 24.44
C CYS A 15 -25.09 15.23 22.99
N GLY A 16 -26.27 15.61 22.50
CA GLY A 16 -26.67 15.43 21.11
C GLY A 16 -25.76 16.17 20.13
N LEU A 17 -25.38 17.42 20.43
CA LEU A 17 -24.45 18.18 19.61
C LEU A 17 -23.05 17.52 19.58
N THR A 18 -22.52 17.10 20.73
CA THR A 18 -21.22 16.42 20.77
C THR A 18 -21.23 15.08 20.03
N LEU A 19 -22.35 14.33 20.07
CA LEU A 19 -22.53 13.12 19.27
C LEU A 19 -22.49 13.43 17.77
N ALA A 20 -23.19 14.47 17.33
CA ALA A 20 -23.21 14.88 15.93
C ALA A 20 -21.81 15.27 15.44
N VAL A 21 -21.04 15.99 16.25
CA VAL A 21 -19.65 16.35 15.92
C VAL A 21 -18.76 15.11 15.83
N LEU A 22 -18.83 14.20 16.81
CA LEU A 22 -18.03 12.97 16.79
C LEU A 22 -18.41 12.04 15.63
N ALA A 23 -19.70 12.01 15.25
CA ALA A 23 -20.17 11.28 14.08
C ALA A 23 -19.64 11.88 12.77
N ALA A 24 -19.54 13.20 12.68
CA ALA A 24 -18.90 13.86 11.53
C ALA A 24 -17.40 13.51 11.45
N VAL A 25 -16.69 13.46 12.59
CA VAL A 25 -15.28 13.01 12.65
C VAL A 25 -15.15 11.55 12.20
N LEU A 26 -16.04 10.66 12.64
CA LEU A 26 -16.08 9.27 12.20
C LEU A 26 -16.27 9.16 10.68
N ALA A 27 -17.22 9.90 10.12
CA ALA A 27 -17.45 9.88 8.67
C ALA A 27 -16.22 10.35 7.87
N ILE A 28 -15.49 11.35 8.38
CA ILE A 28 -14.22 11.79 7.77
C ILE A 28 -13.15 10.69 7.90
N ASN A 29 -13.07 10.02 9.05
CA ASN A 29 -12.13 8.92 9.26
C ASN A 29 -12.39 7.77 8.27
N ASP A 30 -13.65 7.34 8.14
CA ASP A 30 -14.05 6.25 7.24
C ASP A 30 -13.78 6.58 5.76
N LEU A 31 -13.93 7.85 5.36
CA LEU A 31 -13.57 8.31 4.02
C LEU A 31 -12.06 8.19 3.77
N GLY A 32 -11.23 8.57 4.75
CA GLY A 32 -9.78 8.41 4.69
C GLY A 32 -9.38 6.94 4.63
N ALA A 33 -9.91 6.14 5.54
CA ALA A 33 -9.67 4.69 5.61
C ALA A 33 -9.97 4.00 4.28
N GLY A 34 -11.13 4.32 3.67
CA GLY A 34 -11.53 3.77 2.38
C GLY A 34 -10.56 4.15 1.25
N LYS A 35 -10.21 5.43 1.15
CA LYS A 35 -9.27 5.90 0.12
C LYS A 35 -7.90 5.23 0.23
N TYR A 36 -7.30 5.27 1.41
CA TYR A 36 -5.94 4.74 1.58
C TYR A 36 -5.90 3.21 1.55
N GLY A 37 -7.00 2.54 1.92
CA GLY A 37 -7.17 1.11 1.70
C GLY A 37 -7.24 0.74 0.22
N ASP A 38 -7.96 1.52 -0.59
CA ASP A 38 -7.97 1.33 -2.06
C ASP A 38 -6.57 1.52 -2.66
N ASP A 39 -5.86 2.57 -2.24
CA ASP A 39 -4.48 2.82 -2.67
C ASP A 39 -3.53 1.69 -2.25
N GLU A 40 -3.70 1.13 -1.05
CA GLU A 40 -2.93 -0.04 -0.58
C GLU A 40 -3.17 -1.27 -1.46
N ILE A 41 -4.44 -1.54 -1.80
CA ILE A 41 -4.82 -2.66 -2.68
C ILE A 41 -4.20 -2.47 -4.06
N ILE A 42 -4.22 -1.24 -4.60
CA ILE A 42 -3.56 -0.93 -5.87
C ILE A 42 -2.06 -1.20 -5.77
N ALA A 43 -1.39 -0.72 -4.72
CA ALA A 43 0.04 -0.94 -4.53
C ALA A 43 0.39 -2.43 -4.40
N HIS A 44 -0.43 -3.21 -3.69
CA HIS A 44 -0.28 -4.66 -3.58
C HIS A 44 -0.45 -5.38 -4.92
N ASN A 45 -1.43 -4.97 -5.72
CA ASN A 45 -1.64 -5.49 -7.07
C ASN A 45 -0.47 -5.15 -8.00
N GLN A 46 0.03 -3.92 -7.96
CA GLN A 46 1.18 -3.52 -8.77
C GLN A 46 2.46 -4.23 -8.36
N LYS A 47 2.68 -4.43 -7.06
CA LYS A 47 3.75 -5.29 -6.53
C LYS A 47 3.66 -6.71 -7.12
N ALA A 48 2.47 -7.32 -7.08
CA ALA A 48 2.25 -8.67 -7.63
C ALA A 48 2.54 -8.71 -9.14
N ASN A 49 1.99 -7.77 -9.91
CA ASN A 49 2.25 -7.64 -11.34
C ASN A 49 3.75 -7.48 -11.65
N ALA A 50 4.48 -6.68 -10.87
CA ALA A 50 5.91 -6.49 -11.04
C ALA A 50 6.70 -7.79 -10.74
N PHE A 51 6.34 -8.54 -9.71
CA PHE A 51 6.95 -9.85 -9.44
C PHE A 51 6.64 -10.88 -10.53
N ASP A 52 5.42 -10.91 -11.04
CA ASP A 52 5.04 -11.78 -12.15
C ASP A 52 5.84 -11.45 -13.41
N TRP A 53 6.01 -10.15 -13.70
CA TRP A 53 6.84 -9.72 -14.81
C TRP A 53 8.31 -10.11 -14.62
N PHE A 54 8.86 -9.90 -13.41
CA PHE A 54 10.21 -10.32 -13.06
C PHE A 54 10.42 -11.83 -13.22
N GLN A 55 9.46 -12.64 -12.79
CA GLN A 55 9.49 -14.10 -12.94
C GLN A 55 9.42 -14.50 -14.40
N ALA A 56 8.52 -13.91 -15.20
CA ALA A 56 8.42 -14.17 -16.63
C ALA A 56 9.73 -13.84 -17.37
N LYS A 57 10.39 -12.73 -17.02
CA LYS A 57 11.72 -12.39 -17.55
C LYS A 57 12.79 -13.37 -17.09
N GLY A 58 12.72 -13.85 -15.85
CA GLY A 58 13.62 -14.89 -15.33
C GLY A 58 13.50 -16.21 -16.11
N ILE A 59 12.29 -16.64 -16.45
CA ILE A 59 12.05 -17.84 -17.27
C ILE A 59 12.63 -17.65 -18.68
N LYS A 60 12.40 -16.49 -19.32
CA LYS A 60 12.98 -16.17 -20.64
C LYS A 60 14.50 -16.17 -20.59
N GLN A 61 15.10 -15.57 -19.57
CA GLN A 61 16.55 -15.58 -19.37
C GLN A 61 17.08 -17.02 -19.24
N SER A 62 16.47 -17.84 -18.39
CA SER A 62 16.88 -19.24 -18.18
C SER A 62 16.80 -20.06 -19.47
N LEU A 63 15.76 -19.83 -20.29
CA LEU A 63 15.63 -20.47 -21.60
C LEU A 63 16.78 -20.10 -22.55
N VAL A 64 17.12 -18.81 -22.64
CA VAL A 64 18.22 -18.32 -23.49
C VAL A 64 19.58 -18.79 -22.97
N GLU A 65 19.78 -18.82 -21.65
CA GLU A 65 20.97 -19.40 -21.02
C GLU A 65 21.12 -20.88 -21.38
N GLY A 66 20.04 -21.66 -21.27
CA GLY A 66 20.04 -23.08 -21.65
C GLY A 66 20.34 -23.30 -23.13
N GLN A 67 19.78 -22.47 -24.02
CA GLN A 67 20.10 -22.51 -25.45
C GLN A 67 21.60 -22.26 -25.67
N ARG A 68 22.14 -21.18 -25.08
CA ARG A 68 23.56 -20.82 -25.21
C ARG A 68 24.48 -21.91 -24.68
N ASP A 69 24.14 -22.52 -23.55
CA ASP A 69 24.91 -23.60 -22.95
C ASP A 69 24.90 -24.86 -23.82
N MET A 70 23.76 -25.21 -24.40
CA MET A 70 23.67 -26.30 -25.37
C MET A 70 24.56 -26.05 -26.59
N LEU A 71 24.55 -24.83 -27.15
CA LEU A 71 25.42 -24.49 -28.28
C LEU A 71 26.89 -24.59 -27.91
N ARG A 72 27.26 -24.10 -26.72
CA ARG A 72 28.62 -24.17 -26.20
C ARG A 72 29.11 -25.61 -26.10
N ILE A 73 28.31 -26.50 -25.53
CA ILE A 73 28.62 -27.94 -25.41
C ILE A 73 28.83 -28.57 -26.80
N LEU A 74 27.99 -28.23 -27.78
CA LEU A 74 28.10 -28.79 -29.14
C LEU A 74 29.39 -28.35 -29.86
N ILE A 75 29.80 -27.10 -29.68
CA ILE A 75 31.07 -26.58 -30.20
C ILE A 75 32.25 -27.27 -29.50
N GLU A 76 32.23 -27.33 -28.17
CA GLU A 76 33.30 -27.96 -27.37
C GLU A 76 33.46 -29.45 -27.69
N SER A 77 32.36 -30.13 -27.98
CA SER A 77 32.35 -31.56 -28.34
C SER A 77 32.82 -31.84 -29.78
N ARG A 78 33.09 -30.80 -30.58
CA ARG A 78 33.49 -30.89 -32.01
C ARG A 78 32.55 -31.74 -32.88
N VAL A 79 31.27 -31.80 -32.52
CA VAL A 79 30.24 -32.53 -33.28
C VAL A 79 29.76 -31.72 -34.49
N ILE A 80 30.05 -30.41 -34.51
CA ILE A 80 29.64 -29.48 -35.57
C ILE A 80 30.73 -29.36 -36.66
N PRO A 81 30.36 -29.32 -37.96
CA PRO A 81 31.32 -29.06 -39.04
C PRO A 81 32.00 -27.69 -38.90
N PRO A 82 33.29 -27.56 -39.25
CA PRO A 82 34.06 -26.31 -39.10
C PRO A 82 33.47 -25.13 -39.89
N GLU A 83 32.74 -25.40 -40.97
CA GLU A 83 32.03 -24.38 -41.77
C GLU A 83 30.87 -23.70 -41.01
N SER A 84 30.31 -24.36 -40.00
CA SER A 84 29.18 -23.87 -39.20
C SER A 84 29.60 -23.23 -37.87
N GLU A 85 30.87 -23.39 -37.45
CA GLU A 85 31.39 -22.81 -36.20
C GLU A 85 31.25 -21.28 -36.16
N ALA A 86 31.52 -20.59 -37.27
CA ALA A 86 31.38 -19.14 -37.34
C ALA A 86 29.93 -18.66 -37.11
N ARG A 87 28.95 -19.35 -37.73
CA ARG A 87 27.51 -19.06 -37.51
C ARG A 87 27.09 -19.34 -36.07
N MET A 88 27.63 -20.41 -35.47
CA MET A 88 27.35 -20.76 -34.08
C MET A 88 27.90 -19.72 -33.11
N GLY A 89 29.12 -19.21 -33.36
CA GLY A 89 29.73 -18.12 -32.59
C GLY A 89 28.90 -16.84 -32.66
N THR A 90 28.38 -16.47 -33.84
CA THR A 90 27.48 -15.31 -33.96
C THR A 90 26.17 -15.50 -33.19
N LEU A 91 25.59 -16.70 -33.23
CA LEU A 91 24.35 -16.99 -32.50
C LEU A 91 24.59 -16.93 -30.98
N MET A 92 25.70 -17.50 -30.49
CA MET A 92 26.08 -17.41 -29.08
C MET A 92 26.25 -15.95 -28.62
N ALA A 93 26.89 -15.09 -29.42
CA ALA A 93 27.05 -13.68 -29.09
C ALA A 93 25.69 -12.96 -28.98
N THR A 94 24.73 -13.28 -29.86
CA THR A 94 23.35 -12.76 -29.76
C THR A 94 22.67 -13.23 -28.46
N LEU A 95 22.79 -14.52 -28.12
CA LEU A 95 22.22 -15.06 -26.89
C LEU A 95 22.85 -14.42 -25.64
N ASP A 96 24.16 -14.20 -25.63
CA ASP A 96 24.86 -13.51 -24.53
C ASP A 96 24.38 -12.05 -24.37
N ASN A 97 24.12 -11.34 -25.48
CA ASN A 97 23.52 -10.01 -25.45
C ASN A 97 22.09 -10.03 -24.90
N ASP A 98 21.27 -10.99 -25.30
CA ASP A 98 19.92 -11.16 -24.77
C ASP A 98 19.93 -11.46 -23.27
N ILE A 99 20.85 -12.31 -22.81
CA ILE A 99 21.03 -12.61 -21.37
C ILE A 99 21.40 -11.34 -20.60
N ALA A 100 22.33 -10.54 -21.13
CA ALA A 100 22.72 -9.28 -20.51
C ALA A 100 21.55 -8.28 -20.44
N ARG A 101 20.74 -8.19 -21.51
CA ARG A 101 19.52 -7.38 -21.54
C ARG A 101 18.52 -7.83 -20.48
N TYR A 102 18.19 -9.13 -20.43
CA TYR A 102 17.24 -9.66 -19.44
C TYR A 102 17.70 -9.45 -18.00
N LYS A 103 19.01 -9.54 -17.72
CA LYS A 103 19.55 -9.23 -16.38
C LYS A 103 19.30 -7.78 -15.98
N LYS A 104 19.48 -6.82 -16.90
CA LYS A 104 19.20 -5.41 -16.67
C LYS A 104 17.70 -5.16 -16.47
N GLU A 105 16.86 -5.67 -17.37
CA GLU A 105 15.40 -5.56 -17.26
C GLU A 105 14.89 -6.09 -15.91
N ARG A 106 15.34 -7.29 -15.49
CA ARG A 106 14.95 -7.86 -14.20
C ARG A 106 15.38 -7.00 -13.01
N LYS A 107 16.56 -6.40 -13.08
CA LYS A 107 17.05 -5.51 -12.03
C LYS A 107 16.20 -4.23 -11.94
N GLU A 108 15.83 -3.67 -13.09
CA GLU A 108 14.95 -2.50 -13.19
C GLU A 108 13.53 -2.80 -12.68
N ILE A 109 12.95 -3.96 -12.99
CA ILE A 109 11.62 -4.36 -12.45
C ILE A 109 11.67 -4.51 -10.93
N LEU A 110 12.76 -5.06 -10.39
CA LEU A 110 12.86 -5.32 -8.96
C LEU A 110 13.08 -4.04 -8.15
N LEU A 111 14.00 -3.17 -8.61
CA LEU A 111 14.48 -2.02 -7.86
C LEU A 111 13.83 -0.69 -8.28
N GLY A 112 13.30 -0.62 -9.51
CA GLY A 112 12.79 0.61 -10.10
C GLY A 112 13.86 1.35 -10.90
N SER A 113 13.40 2.14 -11.87
CA SER A 113 14.21 2.97 -12.76
C SER A 113 15.09 3.97 -12.00
N ALA A 114 14.55 4.55 -10.93
CA ALA A 114 15.25 5.52 -10.09
C ALA A 114 16.47 4.89 -9.39
N ALA A 115 16.35 3.63 -8.94
CA ALA A 115 17.40 2.94 -8.21
C ALA A 115 18.48 2.33 -9.11
N VAL A 116 18.16 1.95 -10.35
CA VAL A 116 19.14 1.33 -11.27
C VAL A 116 20.00 2.34 -12.04
N GLY A 117 19.54 3.59 -12.16
CA GLY A 117 20.22 4.66 -12.87
C GLY A 117 20.11 4.57 -14.40
N GLN A 118 20.28 5.71 -15.08
CA GLN A 118 20.05 5.88 -16.53
C GLN A 118 20.81 4.88 -17.41
N GLU A 119 21.99 4.45 -16.98
CA GLU A 119 22.84 3.49 -17.71
C GLU A 119 22.25 2.07 -17.79
N ASN A 120 21.26 1.79 -16.93
CA ASN A 120 20.60 0.49 -16.81
C ASN A 120 19.12 0.53 -17.18
N TRP A 121 18.63 1.65 -17.72
CA TRP A 121 17.27 1.73 -18.25
C TRP A 121 17.15 0.90 -19.51
N VAL A 122 16.25 -0.07 -19.47
CA VAL A 122 15.96 -0.96 -20.60
C VAL A 122 14.45 -1.04 -20.85
N LEU A 123 13.65 -0.78 -19.83
CA LEU A 123 12.20 -0.89 -19.90
C LEU A 123 11.56 0.45 -20.20
N GLU A 124 10.67 0.43 -21.17
CA GLU A 124 9.80 1.56 -21.50
C GLU A 124 8.44 1.34 -20.83
N GLU A 125 7.97 2.38 -20.13
CA GLU A 125 6.60 2.48 -19.63
C GLU A 125 5.95 3.68 -20.33
N ASP A 126 4.83 3.45 -21.01
CA ASP A 126 4.15 4.45 -21.86
C ASP A 126 5.05 5.18 -22.87
N GLY A 127 6.04 4.45 -23.42
CA GLY A 127 7.00 4.97 -24.40
C GLY A 127 8.10 5.85 -23.81
N LYS A 128 8.28 5.86 -22.48
CA LYS A 128 9.37 6.57 -21.80
C LYS A 128 10.25 5.59 -21.02
N LEU A 129 11.55 5.68 -21.23
CA LEU A 129 12.55 5.01 -20.39
C LEU A 129 12.64 5.71 -19.03
N GLY A 130 12.89 4.94 -17.98
CA GLY A 130 13.17 5.48 -16.66
C GLY A 130 11.94 5.82 -15.80
N ALA A 131 10.75 5.43 -16.24
CA ALA A 131 9.50 5.68 -15.52
C ALA A 131 9.05 4.49 -14.63
N VAL A 132 9.69 3.32 -14.80
CA VAL A 132 9.26 2.07 -14.13
C VAL A 132 9.45 2.15 -12.62
N LYS A 133 8.34 2.05 -11.88
CA LYS A 133 8.35 1.86 -10.43
C LYS A 133 8.61 0.40 -10.07
N GLY A 134 9.59 0.18 -9.21
CA GLY A 134 10.07 -1.16 -8.86
C GLY A 134 9.15 -1.94 -7.93
N ALA A 135 9.22 -3.26 -7.98
CA ALA A 135 8.46 -4.14 -7.08
C ALA A 135 8.73 -3.83 -5.59
N ARG A 136 9.98 -3.48 -5.24
CA ARG A 136 10.34 -3.08 -3.86
C ARG A 136 9.80 -1.70 -3.48
N GLU A 137 9.65 -0.79 -4.44
CA GLU A 137 9.07 0.53 -4.18
C GLU A 137 7.57 0.40 -3.92
N TRP A 138 6.86 -0.42 -4.73
CA TRP A 138 5.47 -0.80 -4.48
C TRP A 138 5.29 -1.51 -3.13
N GLU A 139 6.22 -2.39 -2.75
CA GLU A 139 6.19 -3.05 -1.44
C GLU A 139 6.35 -2.06 -0.28
N ALA A 140 7.26 -1.10 -0.40
CA ALA A 140 7.46 -0.08 0.63
C ALA A 140 6.21 0.81 0.77
N GLU A 141 5.61 1.22 -0.35
CA GLU A 141 4.38 2.02 -0.36
C GLU A 141 3.19 1.25 0.22
N ALA A 142 2.95 0.02 -0.22
CA ALA A 142 1.89 -0.82 0.33
C ALA A 142 2.03 -0.98 1.85
N LYS A 143 3.26 -1.18 2.35
CA LYS A 143 3.51 -1.28 3.79
C LYS A 143 3.22 0.03 4.55
N MET A 144 3.55 1.19 3.96
CA MET A 144 3.22 2.48 4.58
C MET A 144 1.71 2.72 4.62
N LEU A 145 1.02 2.41 3.51
CA LEU A 145 -0.44 2.55 3.43
C LEU A 145 -1.15 1.60 4.39
N GLY A 146 -0.70 0.34 4.49
CA GLY A 146 -1.24 -0.62 5.45
C GLY A 146 -1.06 -0.18 6.91
N ALA A 147 0.11 0.38 7.27
CA ALA A 147 0.32 0.93 8.62
C ALA A 147 -0.60 2.13 8.93
N ALA A 148 -0.87 2.97 7.93
CA ALA A 148 -1.85 4.03 8.06
C ALA A 148 -3.29 3.47 8.19
N GLY A 149 -3.63 2.45 7.40
CA GLY A 149 -4.89 1.70 7.46
C GLY A 149 -5.15 1.13 8.85
N ASP A 150 -4.16 0.46 9.45
CA ASP A 150 -4.25 -0.06 10.82
C ASP A 150 -4.58 1.05 11.83
N THR A 151 -4.02 2.25 11.64
CA THR A 151 -4.29 3.40 12.51
C THR A 151 -5.71 3.95 12.28
N PHE A 152 -6.19 3.96 11.04
CA PHE A 152 -7.57 4.34 10.71
C PHE A 152 -8.59 3.40 11.35
N ASP A 153 -8.34 2.09 11.33
CA ASP A 153 -9.21 1.08 11.96
C ASP A 153 -9.31 1.28 13.48
N ILE A 154 -8.18 1.57 14.14
CA ILE A 154 -8.15 1.91 15.57
C ILE A 154 -8.99 3.18 15.84
N ALA A 155 -8.86 4.21 15.00
CA ALA A 155 -9.64 5.44 15.13
C ALA A 155 -11.14 5.16 14.98
N THR A 156 -11.55 4.40 13.96
CA THR A 156 -12.95 3.99 13.73
C THR A 156 -13.49 3.22 14.92
N PHE A 157 -12.73 2.27 15.48
CA PHE A 157 -13.13 1.54 16.67
C PHE A 157 -13.46 2.47 17.85
N PHE A 158 -12.55 3.40 18.19
CA PHE A 158 -12.77 4.33 19.31
C PHE A 158 -13.95 5.27 19.08
N LEU A 159 -14.09 5.79 17.85
CA LEU A 159 -15.18 6.69 17.48
C LEU A 159 -16.53 5.96 17.47
N GLN A 160 -16.62 4.72 16.98
CA GLN A 160 -17.85 3.94 17.05
C GLN A 160 -18.27 3.65 18.50
N VAL A 161 -17.34 3.20 19.34
CA VAL A 161 -17.61 2.94 20.76
C VAL A 161 -18.00 4.24 21.48
N CYS A 162 -17.39 5.38 21.15
CA CYS A 162 -17.77 6.64 21.76
C CYS A 162 -19.22 7.02 21.43
N LEU A 163 -19.66 6.87 20.18
CA LEU A 163 -21.04 7.16 19.79
C LEU A 163 -22.04 6.27 20.53
N VAL A 164 -21.72 4.99 20.74
CA VAL A 164 -22.56 4.08 21.55
C VAL A 164 -22.66 4.56 23.00
N MET A 165 -21.54 4.97 23.62
CA MET A 165 -21.55 5.51 24.99
C MET A 165 -22.38 6.80 25.09
N GLY A 166 -22.29 7.69 24.10
CA GLY A 166 -23.08 8.91 24.06
C GLY A 166 -24.59 8.64 23.89
N ALA A 167 -24.96 7.68 23.05
CA ALA A 167 -26.36 7.27 22.89
C ALA A 167 -26.92 6.69 24.21
N VAL A 168 -26.16 5.82 24.89
CA VAL A 168 -26.55 5.29 26.21
C VAL A 168 -26.68 6.40 27.25
N SER A 169 -25.79 7.38 27.23
CA SER A 169 -25.86 8.55 28.13
C SER A 169 -27.20 9.31 28.00
N LEU A 170 -27.73 9.49 26.79
CA LEU A 170 -29.02 10.15 26.57
C LEU A 170 -30.21 9.35 27.12
N ILE A 171 -30.13 8.02 27.13
CA ILE A 171 -31.24 7.15 27.56
C ILE A 171 -31.29 7.04 29.11
N LEU A 172 -30.16 7.20 29.79
CA LEU A 172 -30.06 6.99 31.24
C LEU A 172 -30.67 8.14 32.06
N LYS A 173 -31.64 7.79 32.92
CA LYS A 173 -32.31 8.74 33.83
C LYS A 173 -31.47 9.13 35.06
N GLY A 174 -30.50 8.30 35.44
CA GLY A 174 -29.67 8.53 36.63
C GLY A 174 -28.55 9.54 36.37
N LYS A 175 -28.60 10.71 37.05
CA LYS A 175 -27.63 11.83 36.88
C LYS A 175 -26.16 11.41 36.98
N ARG A 176 -25.83 10.51 37.92
CA ARG A 176 -24.46 10.00 38.10
C ARG A 176 -24.02 9.12 36.92
N MET A 177 -24.83 8.15 36.53
CA MET A 177 -24.50 7.23 35.43
C MET A 177 -24.42 7.98 34.11
N ARG A 178 -25.38 8.86 33.83
CA ARG A 178 -25.38 9.74 32.65
C ARG A 178 -24.07 10.51 32.49
N ASN A 179 -23.60 11.17 33.55
CA ASN A 179 -22.35 11.92 33.48
C ASN A 179 -21.11 11.02 33.30
N ILE A 180 -21.13 9.78 33.83
CA ILE A 180 -20.04 8.80 33.62
C ILE A 180 -19.98 8.39 32.13
N PHE A 181 -21.11 8.00 31.55
CA PHE A 181 -21.18 7.61 30.13
C PHE A 181 -20.85 8.77 29.20
N TYR A 182 -21.29 9.98 29.53
CA TYR A 182 -20.88 11.18 28.80
C TYR A 182 -19.37 11.45 28.90
N GLY A 183 -18.78 11.33 30.09
CA GLY A 183 -17.34 11.46 30.27
C GLY A 183 -16.55 10.43 29.44
N LEU A 184 -17.01 9.16 29.44
CA LEU A 184 -16.42 8.11 28.61
C LEU A 184 -16.54 8.42 27.11
N MET A 185 -17.69 8.91 26.65
CA MET A 185 -17.89 9.35 25.27
C MET A 185 -16.85 10.40 24.86
N VAL A 186 -16.64 11.42 25.69
CA VAL A 186 -15.68 12.50 25.38
C VAL A 186 -14.24 11.97 25.36
N VAL A 187 -13.84 11.13 26.31
CA VAL A 187 -12.49 10.55 26.37
C VAL A 187 -12.21 9.64 25.18
N LEU A 188 -13.13 8.74 24.85
CA LEU A 188 -12.98 7.82 23.73
C LEU A 188 -13.04 8.56 22.39
N GLY A 189 -13.95 9.52 22.26
CA GLY A 189 -14.07 10.36 21.06
C GLY A 189 -12.84 11.22 20.81
N GLY A 190 -12.28 11.81 21.88
CA GLY A 190 -11.01 12.54 21.80
C GLY A 190 -9.84 11.63 21.40
N THR A 191 -9.77 10.43 21.99
CA THR A 191 -8.74 9.44 21.65
C THR A 191 -8.85 9.00 20.19
N GLY A 192 -10.06 8.69 19.72
CA GLY A 192 -10.31 8.33 18.33
C GLY A 192 -9.99 9.45 17.34
N ALA A 193 -10.32 10.70 17.69
CA ALA A 193 -9.96 11.86 16.87
C ALA A 193 -8.43 12.05 16.77
N VAL A 194 -7.68 11.83 17.85
CA VAL A 194 -6.20 11.86 17.84
C VAL A 194 -5.64 10.78 16.92
N PHE A 195 -6.13 9.54 17.02
CA PHE A 195 -5.72 8.47 16.11
C PHE A 195 -6.07 8.77 14.66
N SER A 196 -7.22 9.36 14.39
CA SER A 196 -7.62 9.76 13.03
C SER A 196 -6.63 10.76 12.44
N VAL A 197 -6.26 11.81 13.19
CA VAL A 197 -5.25 12.78 12.75
C VAL A 197 -3.89 12.10 12.52
N MET A 198 -3.48 11.20 13.43
CA MET A 198 -2.24 10.44 13.25
C MET A 198 -2.27 9.57 11.99
N ALA A 199 -3.40 8.93 11.67
CA ALA A 199 -3.55 8.13 10.46
C ALA A 199 -3.37 8.98 9.20
N TYR A 200 -4.02 10.15 9.13
CA TYR A 200 -3.84 11.09 8.02
C TYR A 200 -2.38 11.58 7.88
N THR A 201 -1.67 11.81 8.98
CA THR A 201 -0.25 12.18 8.92
C THR A 201 0.65 11.05 8.41
N GLN A 202 0.37 9.81 8.80
CA GLN A 202 1.11 8.63 8.34
C GLN A 202 0.84 8.32 6.86
N ALA A 203 -0.39 8.53 6.41
CA ALA A 203 -0.80 8.35 5.02
C ALA A 203 -0.28 9.45 4.06
N GLY A 204 0.46 10.44 4.57
CA GLY A 204 1.03 11.51 3.77
C GLY A 204 0.03 12.59 3.34
N ALA A 205 -1.14 12.69 3.99
CA ALA A 205 -2.16 13.70 3.65
C ALA A 205 -1.68 15.17 3.82
N PHE A 206 -0.64 15.38 4.62
CA PHE A 206 -0.08 16.69 4.97
C PHE A 206 1.37 16.88 4.46
N GLY A 207 1.85 16.00 3.56
CA GLY A 207 3.20 16.00 3.01
C GLY A 207 3.26 16.46 1.57
#